data_AF-A0A8S2ZUC7-F1
#
_entry.id   AF-A0A8S2ZUC7-F1
#
_cell.length_a   1.000
_cell.length_b   1.000
_cell.length_c   1.000
_cell.angle_alpha   90.00
_cell.angle_beta   90.00
_cell.angle_gamma   90.00
#
_symmetry.space_group_name_H-M   'P 1'
#
loop_
_entity.id
_entity.type
_entity.pdbx_description
1 polymer ?
#
loop_
_entity_poly.entity_id
_entity_poly.type
_entity_poly.pdbx_seq_one_letter_code
_entity_poly.pdbx_strand_id
1 'polypeptide(L)'
;KCKNTILAEIKYDGERLQLHKNKNKFEFFSRNLKPIQQHKVHDLNKYITQAFPKADDLILDGEILLIDIKTKKPLPFGTLGIHKKTEYKEANVAFFVFDCLYFNGESLLGLPM
;
A
#
# COMPACT_ATOMS: atom_id res chain seq x y z
N LYS A 1 -13.04 -6.50 -26.19
CA LYS A 1 -11.64 -6.86 -26.55
C LYS A 1 -10.75 -5.66 -26.21
N CYS A 2 -9.82 -5.80 -25.27
CA CYS A 2 -8.75 -4.82 -25.13
C CYS A 2 -7.94 -4.82 -26.43
N LYS A 3 -7.83 -3.67 -27.08
CA LYS A 3 -7.14 -3.53 -28.37
C LYS A 3 -5.62 -3.37 -28.22
N ASN A 4 -5.16 -3.09 -27.01
CA ASN A 4 -3.76 -2.82 -26.66
C ASN A 4 -3.21 -3.90 -25.73
N THR A 5 -1.89 -3.89 -25.51
CA THR A 5 -1.19 -4.72 -24.52
C THR A 5 -1.83 -4.59 -23.15
N ILE A 6 -1.93 -5.71 -22.43
CA ILE A 6 -2.53 -5.79 -21.09
C ILE A 6 -1.44 -6.15 -20.10
N LEU A 7 -1.40 -5.45 -18.97
CA LEU A 7 -0.66 -5.85 -17.79
C LEU A 7 -1.61 -6.63 -16.88
N ALA A 8 -1.19 -7.82 -16.45
CA ALA A 8 -1.99 -8.68 -15.59
C ALA A 8 -1.28 -8.85 -14.25
N GLU A 9 -1.96 -8.48 -13.18
CA GLU A 9 -1.44 -8.55 -11.81
C GLU A 9 -2.24 -9.54 -10.97
N ILE A 10 -1.57 -10.10 -9.96
CA ILE A 10 -2.22 -10.96 -8.97
C ILE A 10 -3.16 -10.08 -8.15
N LYS A 11 -4.43 -10.47 -8.08
CA LYS A 11 -5.39 -9.81 -7.20
C LYS A 11 -5.09 -10.20 -5.74
N TYR A 12 -4.48 -9.30 -5.00
CA TYR A 12 -4.28 -9.46 -3.56
C TYR A 12 -5.62 -9.34 -2.80
N ASP A 13 -5.76 -10.12 -1.73
CA ASP A 13 -6.96 -10.14 -0.89
C ASP A 13 -6.69 -9.37 0.41
N GLY A 14 -6.50 -8.07 0.27
CA GLY A 14 -6.14 -7.15 1.36
C GLY A 14 -7.13 -6.01 1.54
N GLU A 15 -6.68 -4.94 2.19
CA GLU A 15 -7.39 -3.67 2.23
C GLU A 15 -6.75 -2.73 1.21
N ARG A 16 -7.54 -2.08 0.33
CA ARG A 16 -6.99 -1.03 -0.55
C ARG A 16 -6.51 0.15 0.30
N LEU A 17 -5.30 0.60 0.04
CA LEU A 17 -4.62 1.69 0.72
C LEU A 17 -4.11 2.68 -0.33
N GLN A 18 -4.63 3.90 -0.30
CA GLN A 18 -4.06 5.02 -1.03
C GLN A 18 -3.19 5.83 -0.08
N LEU A 19 -1.90 5.90 -0.37
CA LEU A 19 -0.91 6.62 0.41
C LEU A 19 -0.65 7.98 -0.22
N HIS A 20 -0.70 9.03 0.60
CA HIS A 20 -0.27 10.38 0.27
C HIS A 20 0.93 10.73 1.14
N LYS A 21 2.06 11.06 0.52
CA LYS A 21 3.23 11.61 1.20
C LYS A 21 3.38 13.07 0.80
N ASN A 22 3.59 13.93 1.80
CA ASN A 22 4.06 15.29 1.59
C ASN A 22 5.20 15.56 2.57
N LYS A 23 6.43 15.55 2.05
CA LYS A 23 7.68 15.62 2.79
C LYS A 23 7.75 14.54 3.89
N ASN A 24 7.50 14.92 5.14
CA ASN A 24 7.53 14.04 6.31
C ASN A 24 6.13 13.65 6.81
N LYS A 25 5.08 14.15 6.16
CA LYS A 25 3.69 13.85 6.50
C LYS A 25 3.19 12.69 5.63
N PHE A 26 2.56 11.72 6.28
CA PHE A 26 1.98 10.55 5.63
C PHE A 26 0.49 10.47 5.96
N GLU A 27 -0.34 10.36 4.94
CA GLU A 27 -1.79 10.21 5.05
C GLU A 27 -2.22 8.96 4.28
N PHE A 28 -3.13 8.20 4.88
CA PHE A 28 -3.51 6.88 4.40
C PHE A 28 -5.02 6.78 4.30
N PHE A 29 -5.51 6.49 3.10
CA PHE A 29 -6.94 6.46 2.79
C PHE A 29 -7.37 5.07 2.37
N SER A 30 -8.52 4.62 2.88
CA SER A 30 -9.17 3.38 2.48
C SER A 30 -9.85 3.51 1.12
N ARG A 31 -10.40 2.39 0.60
CA ARG A 31 -11.23 2.37 -0.62
C ARG A 31 -12.34 3.43 -0.65
N ASN A 32 -12.90 3.79 0.52
CA ASN A 32 -13.97 4.77 0.65
C ASN A 32 -13.45 6.16 1.07
N LEU A 33 -12.15 6.42 0.87
CA LEU A 33 -11.46 7.66 1.23
C LEU A 33 -11.52 8.03 2.71
N LYS A 34 -11.88 7.07 3.58
CA LYS A 34 -11.81 7.26 5.03
C LYS A 34 -10.37 7.07 5.50
N PRO A 35 -9.87 7.88 6.45
CA PRO A 35 -8.57 7.70 7.06
C PRO A 35 -8.42 6.29 7.65
N ILE A 36 -7.26 5.67 7.43
CA ILE A 36 -6.95 4.36 8.01
C ILE A 36 -6.38 4.50 9.41
N GLN A 37 -6.72 3.53 10.27
CA GLN A 37 -6.26 3.50 11.65
C GLN A 37 -4.73 3.38 11.72
N GLN A 38 -4.09 4.28 12.48
CA GLN A 38 -2.63 4.44 12.50
C GLN A 38 -1.87 3.15 12.85
N HIS A 39 -2.41 2.30 13.73
CA HIS A 39 -1.76 1.04 14.11
C HIS A 39 -1.57 0.04 12.95
N LYS A 40 -2.37 0.16 11.87
CA LYS A 40 -2.24 -0.68 10.68
C LYS A 40 -1.08 -0.24 9.79
N VAL A 41 -0.76 1.05 9.78
CA VAL A 41 0.09 1.70 8.77
C VAL A 41 1.34 2.38 9.35
N HIS A 42 1.46 2.47 10.68
CA HIS A 42 2.55 3.16 11.36
C HIS A 42 3.94 2.76 10.83
N ASP A 43 4.16 1.45 10.66
CA ASP A 43 5.46 0.93 10.24
C ASP A 43 5.77 1.26 8.78
N LEU A 44 4.76 1.56 7.95
CA LEU A 44 4.92 1.89 6.53
C LEU A 44 5.70 3.18 6.30
N ASN A 45 5.59 4.19 7.18
CA ASN A 45 6.26 5.48 6.99
C ASN A 45 7.77 5.31 6.79
N LYS A 46 8.38 4.43 7.59
CA LYS A 46 9.81 4.10 7.49
C LYS A 46 10.12 3.41 6.17
N TYR A 47 9.35 2.38 5.81
CA TYR A 47 9.58 1.62 4.58
C TYR A 47 9.37 2.46 3.32
N ILE A 48 8.36 3.33 3.28
CA ILE A 48 8.12 4.24 2.16
C ILE A 48 9.28 5.23 2.01
N THR A 49 9.78 5.80 3.12
CA THR A 49 10.92 6.73 3.07
C THR A 49 12.17 6.04 2.54
N GLN A 50 12.40 4.77 2.89
CA GLN A 50 13.53 3.99 2.40
C GLN A 50 13.36 3.55 0.93
N ALA A 51 12.13 3.18 0.52
CA ALA A 51 11.82 2.77 -0.84
C ALA A 51 11.85 3.94 -1.83
N PHE A 52 11.44 5.13 -1.39
CA PHE A 52 11.36 6.33 -2.20
C PHE A 52 12.15 7.50 -1.57
N PRO A 53 13.49 7.41 -1.51
CA PRO A 53 14.33 8.39 -0.80
C PRO A 53 14.36 9.77 -1.46
N LYS A 54 13.99 9.87 -2.74
CA LYS A 54 13.96 11.12 -3.52
C LYS A 54 12.55 11.68 -3.74
N ALA A 55 11.53 11.05 -3.19
CA ALA A 55 10.15 11.47 -3.37
C ALA A 55 9.79 12.43 -2.25
N ASP A 56 9.75 13.73 -2.50
CA ASP A 56 9.26 14.70 -1.52
C ASP A 56 7.75 14.62 -1.41
N ASP A 57 7.05 14.57 -2.56
CA ASP A 57 5.60 14.44 -2.62
C ASP A 57 5.21 13.24 -3.49
N LEU A 58 4.31 12.38 -3.03
CA LEU A 58 3.88 11.22 -3.82
C LEU A 58 2.47 10.74 -3.46
N ILE A 59 1.76 10.19 -4.43
CA ILE A 59 0.51 9.46 -4.22
C ILE A 59 0.63 8.06 -4.83
N LEU A 60 0.49 7.03 -4.00
CA LEU A 60 0.50 5.62 -4.43
C LEU A 60 -0.85 4.97 -4.16
N ASP A 61 -1.21 4.06 -5.05
CA ASP A 61 -2.33 3.15 -4.87
C ASP A 61 -1.81 1.72 -4.73
N GLY A 62 -2.43 0.98 -3.82
CA GLY A 62 -1.95 -0.35 -3.48
C GLY A 62 -2.88 -1.11 -2.55
N GLU A 63 -2.44 -2.30 -2.19
CA GLU A 63 -3.12 -3.20 -1.27
C GLU A 63 -2.23 -3.45 -0.05
N ILE A 64 -2.79 -3.29 1.15
CA ILE A 64 -2.12 -3.65 2.40
C ILE A 64 -2.60 -5.03 2.87
N LEU A 65 -1.66 -5.88 3.29
CA LEU A 65 -1.95 -7.20 3.84
C LEU A 65 -0.86 -7.67 4.82
N LEU A 66 -1.11 -8.74 5.55
CA LEU A 66 -0.10 -9.37 6.41
C LEU A 66 0.62 -10.47 5.63
N ILE A 67 1.94 -10.50 5.72
CA ILE A 67 2.79 -11.56 5.18
C ILE A 67 3.43 -12.30 6.34
N ASP A 68 3.31 -13.63 6.34
CA ASP A 68 4.04 -14.50 7.24
C ASP A 68 5.54 -14.48 6.90
N ILE A 69 6.39 -14.13 7.86
CA ILE A 69 7.81 -13.88 7.63
C ILE A 69 8.59 -15.17 7.34
N LYS A 70 8.11 -16.34 7.80
CA LYS A 70 8.75 -17.65 7.62
C LYS A 70 8.42 -18.23 6.26
N THR A 71 7.14 -18.25 5.91
CA THR A 71 6.64 -18.86 4.68
C THR A 71 6.64 -17.89 3.49
N LYS A 72 6.75 -16.58 3.75
CA LYS A 72 6.65 -15.49 2.76
C LYS A 72 5.30 -15.46 2.04
N LYS A 73 4.27 -16.06 2.63
CA LYS A 73 2.93 -16.12 2.03
C LYS A 73 2.02 -15.02 2.60
N PRO A 74 1.11 -14.47 1.79
CA PRO A 74 0.08 -13.58 2.27
C PRO A 74 -0.89 -14.34 3.19
N LEU A 75 -1.28 -13.71 4.30
CA LEU A 75 -2.33 -14.21 5.18
C LEU A 75 -3.72 -13.82 4.65
N PRO A 76 -4.78 -14.55 5.03
CA PRO A 76 -6.14 -14.27 4.57
C PRO A 76 -6.64 -12.87 4.96
N PHE A 77 -7.64 -12.37 4.22
CA PHE A 77 -8.30 -11.10 4.51
C PHE A 77 -8.87 -11.05 5.95
N GLY A 78 -8.90 -9.84 6.52
CA GLY A 78 -9.38 -9.59 7.88
C GLY A 78 -8.37 -9.90 9.00
N THR A 79 -7.19 -10.42 8.68
CA THR A 79 -6.09 -10.65 9.65
C THR A 79 -5.40 -9.35 10.10
N LEU A 80 -5.60 -8.24 9.37
CA LEU A 80 -5.09 -6.90 9.71
C LEU A 80 -5.75 -6.25 10.93
N GLY A 81 -6.82 -6.82 11.48
CA GLY A 81 -7.43 -6.34 12.72
C GLY A 81 -6.49 -6.54 13.92
N ILE A 82 -6.51 -5.60 14.89
CA ILE A 82 -5.60 -5.57 16.06
C ILE A 82 -5.47 -6.95 16.73
N HIS A 83 -6.60 -7.59 17.02
CA HIS A 83 -6.64 -8.86 17.76
C HIS A 83 -6.04 -10.02 16.94
N LYS A 84 -6.26 -10.03 15.63
CA LYS A 84 -5.71 -11.06 14.75
C LYS A 84 -4.22 -10.82 14.48
N LYS A 85 -3.77 -9.57 14.30
CA LYS A 85 -2.34 -9.24 14.15
C LYS A 85 -1.52 -9.73 15.36
N THR A 86 -2.07 -9.67 16.58
CA THR A 86 -1.39 -10.20 17.78
C THR A 86 -1.31 -11.73 17.84
N GLU A 87 -2.21 -12.44 17.16
CA GLU A 87 -2.15 -13.91 17.04
C GLU A 87 -1.02 -14.34 16.09
N TYR A 88 -0.77 -13.57 15.04
CA TYR A 88 0.31 -13.83 14.07
C TYR A 88 1.59 -13.08 14.46
N LYS A 89 2.27 -13.54 15.52
CA LYS A 89 3.53 -12.95 16.01
C LYS A 89 4.66 -12.91 14.97
N GLU A 90 4.57 -13.76 13.95
CA GLU A 90 5.54 -13.90 12.87
C GLU A 90 4.98 -13.38 11.54
N ALA A 91 4.14 -12.36 11.58
CA ALA A 91 3.64 -11.69 10.38
C ALA A 91 3.94 -10.19 10.40
N ASN A 92 4.31 -9.67 9.24
CA ASN A 92 4.54 -8.24 9.03
C ASN A 92 3.52 -7.66 8.07
N VAL A 93 3.19 -6.39 8.29
CA VAL A 93 2.40 -5.61 7.35
C VAL A 93 3.23 -5.36 6.09
N ALA A 94 2.65 -5.63 4.94
CA ALA A 94 3.23 -5.36 3.64
C ALA A 94 2.26 -4.51 2.82
N PHE A 95 2.83 -3.56 2.08
CA PHE A 95 2.10 -2.71 1.15
C PHE A 95 2.56 -3.02 -0.28
N PHE A 96 1.64 -3.57 -1.06
CA PHE A 96 1.84 -3.91 -2.46
C PHE A 96 1.34 -2.75 -3.30
N VAL A 97 2.27 -1.98 -3.84
CA VAL A 97 1.99 -0.84 -4.72
C VAL A 97 1.73 -1.37 -6.13
N PHE A 98 0.61 -0.98 -6.73
CA PHE A 98 0.29 -1.31 -8.12
C PHE A 98 0.12 -0.07 -9.01
N ASP A 99 -0.04 1.13 -8.45
CA ASP A 99 -0.15 2.37 -9.24
C ASP A 99 0.51 3.57 -8.54
N CYS A 100 0.95 4.54 -9.33
CA CYS A 100 1.47 5.83 -8.87
C CYS A 100 0.75 6.97 -9.59
N LEU A 101 0.02 7.76 -8.82
CA LEU A 101 -0.89 8.78 -9.35
C LEU A 101 -0.23 10.17 -9.39
N TYR A 102 0.76 10.40 -8.54
CA TYR A 102 1.43 11.69 -8.38
C TYR A 102 2.85 11.50 -7.86
N PHE A 103 3.79 12.29 -8.36
CA PHE A 103 5.18 12.25 -7.94
C PHE A 103 5.86 13.62 -8.10
N ASN A 104 6.44 14.16 -7.03
CA ASN A 104 7.27 15.38 -7.00
C ASN A 104 6.73 16.56 -7.81
N GLY A 105 5.48 16.97 -7.58
CA GLY A 105 4.90 18.11 -8.30
C GLY A 105 4.01 17.72 -9.47
N GLU A 106 4.18 16.52 -10.02
CA GLU A 106 3.57 16.11 -11.29
C GLU A 106 2.45 15.08 -11.11
N SER A 107 1.32 15.33 -11.78
CA SER A 107 0.21 14.37 -11.88
C SER A 107 0.49 13.36 -12.99
N LEU A 108 0.39 12.08 -12.65
CA LEU A 108 0.64 10.97 -13.58
C LEU A 108 -0.66 10.38 -14.15
N LEU A 109 -1.83 10.85 -13.69
CA LEU A 109 -3.15 10.36 -14.10
C LEU A 109 -3.45 10.47 -15.61
N GLY A 110 -2.75 11.36 -16.32
CA GLY A 110 -2.90 11.55 -17.76
C GLY A 110 -1.97 10.67 -18.60
N LEU A 111 -1.06 9.94 -17.97
CA LEU A 111 -0.10 9.08 -18.65
C LEU A 111 -0.68 7.67 -18.83
N PRO A 112 -0.30 6.96 -19.91
CA PRO A 112 -0.62 5.54 -20.03
C PRO A 112 0.08 4.73 -18.92
N MET A 113 -0.61 3.69 -18.44
CA MET A 113 -0.01 2.63 -17.62
C MET A 113 0.96 1.77 -18.43
#